data_AF-A0ABD6B7I0-F1
#
_entry.id   AF-A0ABD6B7I0-F1
#
_cell.length_a   1.000
_cell.length_b   1.000
_cell.length_c   1.000
_cell.angle_alpha   90.00
_cell.angle_beta   90.00
_cell.angle_gamma   90.00
#
_symmetry.space_group_name_H-M   'P 1'
#
loop_
_entity.id
_entity.type
_entity.pdbx_description
1 polymer ?
#
loop_
_entity_poly.entity_id
_entity_poly.type
_entity_poly.pdbx_seq_one_letter_code
_entity_poly.pdbx_strand_id
1 'polypeptide(L)'
;APGRVEEAVRAGGGDPADVGIVPVSASPVRYGGPCWVAERVSPSDLTGISIQFSRGERYLREGAGWVVVDGLGTLLMYNEEGKLYRLFSHLVGRARERQFRHVTGVDPGVLTSETLARFQGLHDRSIELD
;
A
#
# COMPACT_ATOMS: atom_id res chain seq x y z
N ALA A 1 -4.73 9.33 3.82
CA ALA A 1 -6.05 9.31 4.48
C ALA A 1 -7.13 9.08 3.42
N PRO A 2 -8.23 8.34 3.70
CA PRO A 2 -9.19 7.91 2.69
C PRO A 2 -9.77 9.02 1.80
N GLY A 3 -10.12 10.18 2.36
CA GLY A 3 -10.65 11.30 1.57
C GLY A 3 -9.70 11.82 0.49
N ARG A 4 -8.38 11.80 0.74
CA ARG A 4 -7.38 12.17 -0.29
C ARG A 4 -7.30 11.14 -1.42
N VAL A 5 -7.49 9.86 -1.08
CA VAL A 5 -7.53 8.79 -2.09
C VAL A 5 -8.78 8.94 -2.95
N GLU A 6 -9.93 9.22 -2.34
CA GLU A 6 -11.17 9.50 -3.08
C GLU A 6 -10.98 10.66 -4.08
N GLU A 7 -10.44 11.78 -3.60
CA GLU A 7 -10.19 12.96 -4.43
C GLU A 7 -9.25 12.64 -5.60
N ALA A 8 -8.14 11.94 -5.34
CA ALA A 8 -7.18 11.55 -6.37
C ALA A 8 -7.80 10.59 -7.41
N VAL A 9 -8.62 9.63 -6.98
CA VAL A 9 -9.30 8.69 -7.87
C VAL A 9 -10.28 9.41 -8.77
N ARG A 10 -11.09 10.32 -8.21
CA ARG A 10 -12.02 11.16 -8.99
C ARG A 10 -11.29 12.05 -9.99
N ALA A 11 -10.21 12.70 -9.56
CA ALA A 11 -9.39 13.56 -10.43
C ALA A 11 -8.78 12.77 -11.60
N GLY A 12 -8.43 11.50 -11.37
CA GLY A 12 -7.98 10.57 -12.41
C GLY A 12 -9.09 9.97 -13.28
N GLY A 13 -10.36 10.34 -13.07
CA GLY A 13 -11.51 9.82 -13.80
C GLY A 13 -11.97 8.42 -13.38
N GLY A 14 -11.48 7.89 -12.26
CA GLY A 14 -11.90 6.61 -11.69
C GLY A 14 -13.14 6.73 -10.80
N ASP A 15 -13.75 5.58 -10.50
CA ASP A 15 -14.85 5.48 -9.52
C ASP A 15 -14.30 5.08 -8.14
N PRO A 16 -14.42 5.92 -7.11
CA PRO A 16 -14.06 5.57 -5.74
C PRO A 16 -14.75 4.32 -5.18
N ALA A 17 -15.92 3.93 -5.70
CA ALA A 17 -16.61 2.71 -5.27
C ALA A 17 -15.83 1.42 -5.63
N ASP A 18 -14.94 1.49 -6.63
CA ASP A 18 -14.04 0.40 -7.03
C ASP A 18 -12.75 0.36 -6.19
N VAL A 19 -12.63 1.19 -5.15
CA VAL A 19 -11.40 1.36 -4.37
C VAL A 19 -11.57 0.84 -2.95
N GLY A 20 -10.68 -0.08 -2.57
CA GLY A 20 -10.52 -0.56 -1.20
C GLY A 20 -9.31 0.09 -0.52
N ILE A 21 -9.48 0.53 0.73
CA ILE A 21 -8.44 1.21 1.50
C ILE A 21 -8.21 0.47 2.83
N VAL A 22 -6.95 0.10 3.09
CA VAL A 22 -6.50 -0.36 4.40
C VAL A 22 -5.84 0.82 5.12
N PRO A 23 -6.51 1.47 6.10
CA PRO A 23 -5.93 2.61 6.77
C PRO A 23 -4.88 2.15 7.78
N VAL A 24 -3.61 2.43 7.47
CA VAL A 24 -2.49 2.25 8.40
C VAL A 24 -2.19 3.59 9.07
N SER A 25 -2.53 3.71 10.36
CA SER A 25 -2.48 4.99 11.07
C SER A 25 -2.40 4.80 12.58
N ALA A 26 -1.67 5.68 13.27
CA ALA A 26 -1.68 5.75 14.74
C ALA A 26 -2.98 6.37 15.29
N SER A 27 -3.71 7.13 14.48
CA SER A 27 -4.94 7.81 14.87
C SER A 27 -6.19 7.20 14.24
N PRO A 28 -7.37 7.31 14.87
CA PRO A 28 -8.64 6.89 14.28
C PRO A 28 -8.88 7.56 12.93
N VAL A 29 -9.43 6.79 11.99
CA VAL A 29 -9.81 7.28 10.67
C VAL A 29 -11.33 7.23 10.57
N ARG A 30 -11.97 8.39 10.39
CA ARG A 30 -13.40 8.48 10.07
C ARG A 30 -13.54 8.76 8.58
N TYR A 31 -14.34 7.95 7.92
CA TYR A 31 -14.64 8.13 6.51
C TYR A 31 -16.05 7.59 6.23
N GLY A 32 -16.87 8.41 5.59
CA GLY A 32 -18.23 8.06 5.17
C GLY A 32 -18.42 8.16 3.65
N GLY A 33 -17.31 8.23 2.90
CA GLY A 33 -17.33 8.29 1.45
C GLY A 33 -17.50 6.90 0.81
N PRO A 34 -17.52 6.85 -0.53
CA PRO A 34 -17.84 5.66 -1.33
C PRO A 34 -16.80 4.53 -1.30
N CYS A 35 -15.54 4.81 -0.98
CA CYS A 35 -14.52 3.75 -0.93
C CYS A 35 -14.85 2.71 0.13
N TRP A 36 -14.56 1.44 -0.14
CA TRP A 36 -14.52 0.43 0.92
C TRP A 36 -13.33 0.71 1.83
N VAL A 37 -13.57 0.77 3.14
CA VAL A 37 -12.50 1.01 4.12
C VAL A 37 -12.46 -0.15 5.11
N ALA A 38 -11.29 -0.78 5.19
CA ALA A 38 -11.01 -1.82 6.16
C ALA A 38 -10.92 -1.25 7.59
N GLU A 39 -10.89 -2.14 8.57
CA GLU A 39 -10.56 -1.74 9.94
C GLU A 39 -9.14 -1.14 10.00
N ARG A 40 -8.99 -0.07 10.77
CA ARG A 40 -7.71 0.62 10.95
C ARG A 40 -6.70 -0.26 11.67
N VAL A 41 -5.52 -0.37 11.10
CA VAL A 41 -4.39 -1.10 11.64
C VAL A 41 -3.29 -0.16 12.12
N SER A 42 -2.58 -0.57 13.16
CA SER A 42 -1.39 0.16 13.64
C SER A 42 -0.25 0.02 12.63
N PRO A 43 0.58 1.05 12.41
CA PRO A 43 1.80 0.92 11.61
C PRO A 43 2.74 -0.19 12.10
N SER A 44 2.78 -0.45 13.40
CA SER A 44 3.59 -1.52 14.02
C SER A 44 2.97 -2.92 13.93
N ASP A 45 1.72 -3.03 13.46
CA ASP A 45 1.00 -4.30 13.37
C ASP A 45 1.09 -4.89 11.96
N LEU A 46 2.26 -5.43 11.64
CA LEU A 46 2.54 -6.06 10.34
C LEU A 46 1.59 -7.23 10.03
N THR A 47 1.16 -7.95 11.06
CA THR A 47 0.19 -9.05 10.93
C THR A 47 -1.18 -8.51 10.54
N GLY A 48 -1.67 -7.48 11.24
CA GLY A 48 -2.92 -6.81 10.91
C GLY A 48 -2.93 -6.24 9.49
N ILE A 49 -1.82 -5.62 9.07
CA ILE A 49 -1.66 -5.13 7.69
C ILE A 49 -1.80 -6.28 6.69
N SER A 50 -1.12 -7.40 6.91
CA SER A 50 -1.21 -8.59 6.04
C SER A 50 -2.63 -9.17 5.94
N ILE A 51 -3.33 -9.23 7.08
CA ILE A 51 -4.72 -9.72 7.14
C ILE A 51 -5.65 -8.80 6.35
N GLN A 52 -5.58 -7.48 6.57
CA GLN A 52 -6.46 -6.54 5.88
C GLN A 52 -6.14 -6.45 4.40
N PHE A 53 -4.85 -6.55 4.02
CA PHE A 53 -4.45 -6.72 2.62
C PHE A 53 -5.15 -7.93 2.01
N SER A 54 -4.99 -9.12 2.60
CA SER A 54 -5.58 -10.36 2.09
C SER A 54 -7.11 -10.27 1.97
N ARG A 55 -7.77 -9.57 2.90
CA ARG A 55 -9.22 -9.31 2.86
C ARG A 55 -9.63 -8.39 1.71
N GLY A 56 -8.85 -7.35 1.40
CA GLY A 56 -9.13 -6.45 0.27
C GLY A 56 -8.79 -7.10 -1.07
N GLU A 57 -7.66 -7.80 -1.12
CA GLU A 57 -7.09 -8.46 -2.29
C GLU A 57 -8.07 -9.45 -2.95
N ARG A 58 -8.97 -10.08 -2.18
CA ARG A 58 -9.97 -11.02 -2.71
C ARG A 58 -11.02 -10.36 -3.62
N TYR A 59 -11.19 -9.04 -3.54
CA TYR A 59 -12.12 -8.28 -4.36
C TYR A 59 -11.49 -7.74 -5.64
N LEU A 60 -10.16 -7.81 -5.76
CA LEU A 60 -9.45 -7.38 -6.95
C LEU A 60 -9.65 -8.38 -8.09
N ARG A 61 -9.89 -7.84 -9.29
CA ARG A 61 -9.98 -8.62 -10.52
C ARG A 61 -8.61 -9.12 -10.94
N GLU A 62 -8.46 -10.42 -11.09
CA GLU A 62 -7.23 -11.06 -11.58
C GLU A 62 -6.78 -10.47 -12.93
N GLY A 63 -5.48 -10.25 -13.10
CA GLY A 63 -4.89 -9.64 -14.31
C GLY A 63 -5.13 -8.14 -14.53
N ALA A 64 -6.00 -7.50 -13.73
CA ALA A 64 -6.35 -6.08 -13.88
C ALA A 64 -6.28 -5.27 -12.57
N GLY A 65 -6.27 -5.95 -11.43
CA GLY A 65 -6.24 -5.33 -10.11
C GLY A 65 -4.95 -4.57 -9.82
N TRP A 66 -5.06 -3.55 -8.98
CA TRP A 66 -3.94 -2.76 -8.50
C TRP A 66 -3.83 -2.85 -6.99
N VAL A 67 -2.59 -2.90 -6.51
CA VAL A 67 -2.24 -2.77 -5.09
C VAL A 67 -1.30 -1.58 -5.00
N VAL A 68 -1.71 -0.57 -4.24
CA VAL A 68 -0.89 0.63 -4.00
C VAL A 68 -0.57 0.70 -2.52
N VAL A 69 0.72 0.74 -2.20
CA VAL A 69 1.21 0.98 -0.85
C VAL A 69 1.84 2.35 -0.80
N ASP A 70 1.24 3.25 -0.03
CA ASP A 70 1.74 4.59 0.23
C ASP A 70 2.22 4.69 1.70
N GLY A 71 3.34 5.37 1.92
CA GLY A 71 3.90 5.57 3.26
C GLY A 71 4.93 4.53 3.73
N LEU A 72 5.78 4.01 2.83
CA LEU A 72 6.88 3.10 3.22
C LEU A 72 7.78 3.71 4.30
N GLY A 73 8.14 4.99 4.19
CA GLY A 73 8.96 5.70 5.18
C GLY A 73 8.32 5.70 6.57
N THR A 74 7.01 5.99 6.65
CA THR A 74 6.26 5.91 7.90
C THR A 74 6.31 4.51 8.48
N LEU A 75 6.11 3.46 7.68
CA LEU A 75 6.18 2.08 8.17
C LEU A 75 7.56 1.73 8.74
N LEU A 76 8.64 2.24 8.14
CA LEU A 76 10.01 2.05 8.63
C LEU A 76 10.29 2.78 9.96
N MET A 77 9.55 3.84 10.30
CA MET A 77 9.65 4.48 11.61
C MET A 77 9.12 3.59 12.76
N TYR A 78 8.21 2.66 12.45
CA TYR A 78 7.56 1.79 13.46
C TYR A 78 8.05 0.34 13.43
N ASN A 79 8.84 -0.04 12.42
CA ASN A 79 9.21 -1.43 12.19
C ASN A 79 10.68 -1.57 11.81
N GLU A 80 11.30 -2.65 12.26
CA GLU A 80 12.60 -3.06 11.75
C GLU A 80 12.54 -3.31 10.23
N GLU A 81 13.50 -2.74 9.49
CA GLU A 81 13.59 -2.83 8.04
C GLU A 81 13.46 -4.28 7.53
N GLY A 82 14.17 -5.22 8.17
CA GLY A 82 14.15 -6.62 7.76
C GLY A 82 12.78 -7.30 7.91
N LYS A 83 11.98 -6.93 8.92
CA LYS A 83 10.62 -7.44 9.10
C LYS A 83 9.68 -6.87 8.05
N LEU A 84 9.80 -5.56 7.79
CA LEU A 84 8.99 -4.89 6.80
C LEU A 84 9.30 -5.36 5.37
N TYR A 85 10.58 -5.55 5.05
CA TYR A 85 11.03 -6.11 3.78
C TYR A 85 10.42 -7.48 3.52
N ARG A 86 10.42 -8.37 4.53
CA ARG A 86 9.79 -9.70 4.40
C ARG A 86 8.29 -9.60 4.13
N LEU A 87 7.58 -8.69 4.79
CA LEU A 87 6.17 -8.45 4.52
C LEU A 87 5.97 -7.99 3.07
N PHE A 88 6.67 -6.96 2.62
CA PHE A 88 6.53 -6.43 1.26
C PHE A 88 6.90 -7.47 0.20
N SER A 89 7.98 -8.23 0.41
CA SER A 89 8.35 -9.34 -0.47
C SER A 89 7.22 -10.36 -0.61
N HIS A 90 6.53 -10.69 0.50
CA HIS A 90 5.36 -11.55 0.48
C HIS A 90 4.17 -10.93 -0.28
N LEU A 91 3.84 -9.65 -0.01
CA LEU A 91 2.73 -8.96 -0.65
C LEU A 91 2.94 -8.82 -2.17
N VAL A 92 4.15 -8.45 -2.58
CA VAL A 92 4.52 -8.32 -4.00
C VAL A 92 4.52 -9.69 -4.68
N GLY A 93 5.00 -10.74 -4.01
CA GLY A 93 4.94 -12.11 -4.52
C GLY A 93 3.50 -12.56 -4.80
N ARG A 94 2.60 -12.37 -3.83
CA ARG A 94 1.16 -12.67 -4.00
C ARG A 94 0.52 -11.85 -5.12
N ALA A 95 0.82 -10.56 -5.19
CA ALA A 95 0.31 -9.69 -6.26
C ALA A 95 0.76 -10.21 -7.63
N ARG A 96 2.02 -10.64 -7.76
CA ARG A 96 2.56 -11.23 -8.99
C ARG A 96 1.87 -12.53 -9.38
N GLU A 97 1.63 -13.43 -8.42
CA GLU A 97 0.92 -14.70 -8.66
C GLU A 97 -0.47 -14.48 -9.27
N ARG A 98 -1.16 -13.41 -8.86
CA ARG A 98 -2.51 -13.06 -9.38
C ARG A 98 -2.49 -11.99 -10.47
N GLN A 99 -1.31 -11.69 -10.99
CA GLN A 99 -1.09 -10.72 -12.07
C GLN A 99 -1.64 -9.32 -11.74
N PHE A 100 -1.58 -8.91 -10.48
CA PHE A 100 -1.88 -7.56 -10.05
C PHE A 100 -0.70 -6.62 -10.28
N ARG A 101 -1.01 -5.37 -10.54
CA ARG A 101 -0.02 -4.30 -10.59
C ARG A 101 0.23 -3.80 -9.17
N HIS A 102 1.42 -4.07 -8.66
CA HIS A 102 1.83 -3.58 -7.34
C HIS A 102 2.69 -2.33 -7.48
N VAL A 103 2.32 -1.27 -6.75
CA VAL A 103 3.04 0.01 -6.71
C VAL A 103 3.36 0.35 -5.26
N THR A 104 4.60 0.74 -5.00
CA THR A 104 5.03 1.26 -3.69
C THR A 104 5.51 2.69 -3.85
N GLY A 105 4.79 3.61 -3.22
CA GLY A 105 5.18 5.01 -3.12
C GLY A 105 6.26 5.19 -2.05
N VAL A 106 7.33 5.88 -2.42
CA VAL A 106 8.47 6.16 -1.55
C VAL A 106 8.87 7.62 -1.74
N ASP A 107 9.07 8.32 -0.63
CA ASP A 107 9.79 9.59 -0.63
C ASP A 107 11.29 9.31 -0.48
N PRO A 108 12.12 9.55 -1.52
CA PRO A 108 13.55 9.25 -1.47
C PRO A 108 14.29 10.07 -0.40
N GLY A 109 13.76 11.22 0.02
CA GLY A 109 14.36 12.05 1.08
C GLY A 109 14.21 11.46 2.49
N VAL A 110 13.36 10.42 2.65
CA VAL A 110 13.07 9.81 3.94
C VAL A 110 13.88 8.52 4.16
N LEU A 111 14.43 7.92 3.10
CA LEU A 111 15.17 6.65 3.18
C LEU A 111 16.66 6.83 2.92
N THR A 112 17.46 5.94 3.50
CA THR A 112 18.84 5.78 3.05
C THR A 112 18.86 5.21 1.63
N SER A 113 19.91 5.51 0.85
CA SER A 113 20.08 4.96 -0.50
C SER A 113 20.12 3.42 -0.50
N GLU A 114 20.68 2.81 0.55
CA GLU A 114 20.73 1.35 0.72
C GLU A 114 19.34 0.75 0.93
N THR A 115 18.56 1.31 1.87
CA THR A 115 17.18 0.89 2.11
C THR A 115 16.33 1.08 0.85
N LEU A 116 16.46 2.22 0.17
CA LEU A 116 15.74 2.49 -1.08
C LEU A 116 16.06 1.44 -2.14
N ALA A 117 17.34 1.21 -2.43
CA ALA A 117 17.79 0.23 -3.42
C ALA A 117 17.28 -1.19 -3.10
N ARG A 118 17.29 -1.55 -1.81
CA ARG A 118 16.78 -2.84 -1.34
C ARG A 118 15.29 -3.02 -1.65
N PHE A 119 14.45 -2.03 -1.33
CA PHE A 119 13.00 -2.12 -1.60
C PHE A 119 12.69 -2.00 -3.10
N GLN A 120 13.45 -1.19 -3.86
CA GLN A 120 13.34 -1.14 -5.32
C GLN A 120 13.54 -2.52 -5.96
N GLY A 121 14.45 -3.34 -5.42
CA GLY A 121 14.69 -4.71 -5.87
C GLY A 121 13.50 -5.67 -5.76
N LEU A 122 12.41 -5.29 -5.07
CA LEU A 122 11.17 -6.08 -5.05
C LEU A 122 10.33 -5.88 -6.31
N HIS A 123 10.53 -4.78 -7.04
CA HIS A 123 9.70 -4.36 -8.16
C HIS A 123 10.41 -4.56 -9.49
N ASP A 124 9.63 -4.74 -10.56
CA ASP A 124 10.17 -4.92 -11.91
C ASP A 124 10.75 -3.62 -12.48
N ARG A 125 10.30 -2.46 -11.97
CA ARG A 125 10.74 -1.14 -12.39
C ARG A 125 10.54 -0.10 -11.30
N SER A 126 11.36 0.94 -11.34
CA SER A 126 11.23 2.16 -10.53
C SER A 126 11.00 3.35 -11.46
N ILE A 127 10.17 4.30 -11.05
CA ILE A 127 9.87 5.53 -11.78
C ILE A 127 10.01 6.70 -10.80
N GLU A 128 10.72 7.74 -11.22
CA GLU A 128 10.76 9.02 -10.51
C GLU A 128 9.66 9.93 -11.07
N LEU A 129 8.98 10.63 -10.18
CA LEU A 129 7.93 11.59 -10.53
C LEU A 129 8.52 12.99 -10.33
N ASP A 130 8.46 13.81 -11.39
CA ASP A 130 8.89 15.21 -11.40
C ASP A 130 7.89 16.15 -10.72
#